data_AF-A0A7C4THA2-F1
#
_entry.id   AF-A0A7C4THA2-F1
#
_cell.length_a   1.000
_cell.length_b   1.000
_cell.length_c   1.000
_cell.angle_alpha   90.00
_cell.angle_beta   90.00
_cell.angle_gamma   90.00
#
_symmetry.space_group_name_H-M   'P 1'
#
loop_
_entity.id
_entity.type
_entity.pdbx_description
1 polymer ?
#
loop_
_entity_poly.entity_id
_entity_poly.type
_entity_poly.pdbx_seq_one_letter_code
_entity_poly.pdbx_strand_id
1 'polypeptide(L)' 'MTDDRARAPTWHLAQVNIADPRAPLDSPELAELVANLDPVNALADASPGFVW' A
#
# COMPACT_ATOMS: atom_id res chain seq x y z
N MET A 1 7.95 -41.71 -4.07
CA MET A 1 8.21 -40.50 -4.87
C MET A 1 7.82 -39.31 -4.02
N THR A 2 8.70 -38.89 -3.12
CA THR A 2 8.54 -37.70 -2.28
C THR A 2 8.80 -36.49 -3.14
N ASP A 3 7.79 -35.63 -3.32
CA ASP A 3 7.90 -34.36 -4.01
C ASP A 3 8.74 -33.41 -3.14
N ASP A 4 10.05 -33.44 -3.34
CA ASP A 4 11.04 -32.57 -2.70
C ASP A 4 11.15 -31.24 -3.48
N ARG A 5 10.01 -30.58 -3.71
CA ARG A 5 10.05 -29.17 -4.08
C ARG A 5 10.34 -28.40 -2.81
N ALA A 6 11.62 -28.10 -2.60
CA ALA A 6 12.09 -27.13 -1.61
C ALA A 6 11.11 -25.94 -1.57
N ARG A 7 10.50 -25.72 -0.41
CA ARG A 7 9.54 -24.63 -0.19
C ARG A 7 10.18 -23.33 -0.67
N ALA A 8 9.60 -22.70 -1.69
CA ALA A 8 10.04 -21.40 -2.14
C ALA A 8 10.07 -20.44 -0.93
N PRO A 9 11.04 -19.51 -0.86
CA PRO A 9 11.10 -18.57 0.25
C PRO A 9 9.76 -17.83 0.38
N THR A 10 9.35 -17.55 1.61
CA THR A 10 8.18 -16.71 1.86
C THR A 10 8.55 -15.28 1.48
N TRP A 11 7.93 -14.76 0.42
CA TRP A 11 8.13 -13.40 -0.05
C TRP A 11 6.87 -12.57 0.21
N HIS A 12 7.03 -11.29 0.51
CA HIS A 12 5.93 -10.33 0.52
C HIS A 12 5.87 -9.59 -0.82
N LEU A 13 4.66 -9.32 -1.31
CA LEU A 13 4.46 -8.43 -2.44
C LEU A 13 4.60 -6.99 -1.95
N ALA A 14 5.58 -6.25 -2.48
CA ALA A 14 5.72 -4.82 -2.25
C ALA A 14 5.10 -4.04 -3.41
N GLN A 15 4.24 -3.06 -3.11
CA GLN A 15 3.62 -2.18 -4.09
C GLN A 15 3.83 -0.73 -3.67
N VAL A 16 4.18 0.14 -4.62
CA VAL A 16 4.34 1.57 -4.40
C VAL A 16 3.65 2.34 -5.52
N ASN A 17 2.85 3.33 -5.15
CA ASN A 17 2.21 4.26 -6.08
C ASN A 17 2.95 5.60 -6.02
N ILE A 18 3.33 6.12 -7.18
CA ILE A 18 4.05 7.40 -7.31
C ILE A 18 3.31 8.25 -8.33
N ALA A 19 3.09 9.53 -8.00
CA ALA A 19 2.48 10.51 -8.89
C ALA A 19 3.09 11.90 -8.65
N ASP A 20 3.06 12.74 -9.70
CA ASP A 20 3.43 14.15 -9.60
C ASP A 20 2.19 14.97 -9.17
N PRO A 21 2.25 15.75 -8.07
CA PRO A 21 1.11 16.53 -7.63
C PRO A 21 0.76 17.65 -8.62
N ARG A 22 -0.53 17.81 -8.91
CA ARG A 22 -1.03 18.85 -9.85
C ARG A 22 -1.01 20.27 -9.25
N ALA A 23 -0.83 20.38 -7.94
CA ALA A 23 -0.80 21.62 -7.16
C ALA A 23 0.00 21.36 -5.86
N PRO A 24 0.38 22.38 -5.05
CA PRO A 24 0.97 22.16 -3.74
C PRO A 24 0.12 21.26 -2.83
N LEU A 25 0.74 20.45 -1.96
CA LEU A 25 0.02 19.49 -1.11
C LEU A 25 -0.98 20.13 -0.13
N ASP A 26 -0.72 21.37 0.27
CA ASP A 26 -1.56 22.17 1.15
C ASP A 26 -2.61 22.99 0.37
N SER A 27 -2.73 22.81 -0.95
CA SER A 27 -3.68 23.54 -1.77
C SER A 27 -5.12 23.01 -1.62
N PRO A 28 -6.13 23.86 -1.82
CA PRO A 28 -7.54 23.43 -1.80
C PRO A 28 -7.86 22.31 -2.80
N GLU A 29 -7.19 22.28 -3.95
CA GLU A 29 -7.40 21.29 -5.02
C GLU A 29 -6.97 19.87 -4.61
N LEU A 30 -6.04 19.74 -3.66
CA LEU A 30 -5.58 18.45 -3.14
C LEU A 30 -6.15 18.10 -1.75
N ALA A 31 -6.93 19.00 -1.14
CA ALA A 31 -7.44 18.82 0.22
C ALA A 31 -8.20 17.50 0.41
N GLU A 32 -9.10 17.15 -0.51
CA GLU A 32 -9.84 15.88 -0.43
C GLU A 32 -8.94 14.65 -0.63
N LEU A 33 -7.93 14.74 -1.51
CA LEU A 33 -6.97 13.64 -1.70
C LEU A 33 -6.19 13.38 -0.42
N VAL A 34 -5.64 14.45 0.19
CA VAL A 34 -4.86 14.38 1.43
C VAL A 34 -5.73 13.89 2.59
N ALA A 35 -6.96 14.38 2.70
CA ALA A 35 -7.91 13.96 3.74
C ALA A 35 -8.26 12.46 3.68
N ASN A 36 -8.11 11.82 2.51
CA ASN A 36 -8.36 10.38 2.34
C ASN A 36 -7.15 9.49 2.67
N LEU A 37 -5.98 10.05 2.96
CA LEU A 37 -4.79 9.26 3.32
C LEU A 37 -5.04 8.46 4.61
N ASP A 38 -5.52 9.11 5.66
CA ASP A 38 -5.75 8.44 6.96
C ASP A 38 -6.79 7.31 6.85
N PRO A 39 -7.98 7.51 6.24
CA PRO A 39 -8.93 6.41 6.01
C PRO A 39 -8.35 5.25 5.20
N VAL A 40 -7.60 5.52 4.12
CA VAL A 40 -7.01 4.46 3.28
C VAL A 40 -5.92 3.69 4.05
N ASN A 41 -5.09 4.38 4.82
CA ASN A 41 -4.07 3.74 5.65
C ASN A 41 -4.71 2.89 6.75
N ALA A 42 -5.79 3.36 7.38
CA ALA A 42 -6.53 2.59 8.38
C ALA A 42 -7.18 1.32 7.79
N LEU A 43 -7.65 1.37 6.53
CA LEU A 43 -8.12 0.18 5.84
C LEU A 43 -6.99 -0.83 5.60
N ALA A 44 -5.78 -0.35 5.29
CA ALA A 44 -4.60 -1.20 5.12
C ALA A 44 -4.19 -1.85 6.46
N ASP A 45 -4.16 -1.08 7.55
CA ASP A 45 -3.89 -1.58 8.91
C ASP A 45 -4.86 -2.72 9.32
N ALA A 46 -6.14 -2.59 8.96
CA ALA A 46 -7.18 -3.56 9.28
C ALA A 46 -7.23 -4.76 8.31
N SER A 47 -6.48 -4.72 7.21
CA SER A 47 -6.55 -5.74 6.15
C SER A 47 -5.77 -7.00 6.52
N PRO A 48 -6.41 -8.19 6.48
CA PRO A 48 -5.72 -9.44 6.82
C PRO A 48 -4.50 -9.71 5.95
N GLY A 49 -3.33 -9.84 6.57
CA GLY A 49 -2.08 -10.16 5.88
C GLY A 49 -1.38 -8.98 5.20
N PHE A 50 -1.90 -7.75 5.34
CA PHE A 50 -1.18 -6.55 4.94
C PHE A 50 0.00 -6.28 5.89
N VAL A 51 1.12 -5.81 5.35
CA VAL A 51 2.34 -5.49 6.09
C VAL A 51 2.90 -4.16 5.56
N TRP A 52 3.19 -3.22 6.46
CA TRP A 52 3.87 -1.95 6.16
C TRP A 52 5.38 -2.12 5.94
#